data_AF-A0A0V1B5A1-F1
#
_entry.id   AF-A0A0V1B5A1-F1
#
_cell.length_a   1.000
_cell.length_b   1.000
_cell.length_c   1.000
_cell.angle_alpha   90.00
_cell.angle_beta   90.00
_cell.angle_gamma   90.00
#
_symmetry.space_group_name_H-M   'P 1'
#
loop_
_entity.id
_entity.type
_entity.pdbx_description
1 polymer ?
#
loop_
_entity_poly.entity_id
_entity_poly.type
_entity_poly.pdbx_seq_one_letter_code
_entity_poly.pdbx_strand_id
1 'polypeptide(L)'
;LLYCLRESQLFQLKYNCKCFFAYFVWLVILLEKRNGRRIGLLCTIMLLLLVVLLNFVVDTSLARKAACSLNGSGQPNNPGVLLQLTNNGLKNMKDAVAKAINNEVPRFTLGTLTSGSKLGVSYDVNNLVITRFQPARDVQVTWAPTVQPQLIVQGRGMSAQLEASLTTSSILLSSQIFVINLQDISFRVAFMFGIDAARKLFVRIGDCSFSYGLIDVGGDDISGLRLASNIINSLVERRLQDFFDGNLCDTLQNDGTIRLNQWLHQIPSEINLHDKTGGRFPRSVRFRSVNPDHLLADLARLITELTWDLGVVAAPTVRQAGTTRFMEIPLRGEVKLRGHSSAPFYPKRPPVITKNHYHHFYLLLADYTMNSMFYHLYNTGMLNVTVDGSRSSAEISDFLQNGCDEGGCAGELLNLPPTKRQYLELRLYPFTCPSVQIRQNQGVLLDMPLTMQLWTTMGHPKQLLFSRNIRSKGLLMLKARGAHITPSFTVQSIEIENQQENSSPLIVDLAKMAVEAKLNELLGNGFTIPPLGIGRLTDVMFQYENNAIWVGVNVIIDSASFQKSFHDMIENAKNRVQYGGAGGAGGGGDYYYYY
;
A
#
# COMPACT_ATOMS: atom_id res chain seq x y z
N LEU A 1 35.98 4.57 32.57
CA LEU A 1 34.50 4.53 32.66
C LEU A 1 33.85 5.80 32.09
N LEU A 2 34.15 7.00 32.64
CA LEU A 2 33.62 8.28 32.14
C LEU A 2 34.07 8.63 30.71
N TYR A 3 35.23 8.16 30.26
CA TYR A 3 35.68 8.33 28.87
C TYR A 3 34.90 7.42 27.89
N CYS A 4 34.53 6.21 28.31
CA CYS A 4 33.72 5.28 27.51
C CYS A 4 32.22 5.64 27.48
N LEU A 5 31.71 6.31 28.52
CA LEU A 5 30.33 6.78 28.58
C LEU A 5 30.07 8.02 27.69
N ARG A 6 31.12 8.74 27.29
CA ARG A 6 30.99 9.94 26.43
C ARG A 6 30.96 9.62 24.94
N GLU A 7 31.49 8.46 24.52
CA GLU A 7 31.46 8.00 23.12
C GLU A 7 30.26 7.09 22.79
N SER A 8 29.50 6.60 23.77
CA SER A 8 28.42 5.62 23.53
C SER A 8 27.11 6.19 22.95
N GLN A 9 27.02 7.51 22.70
CA GLN A 9 25.87 8.12 22.03
C GLN A 9 26.01 8.24 20.50
N LEU A 10 27.19 7.94 19.93
CA LEU A 10 27.40 7.84 18.50
C LEU A 10 28.35 6.68 18.21
N PHE A 11 27.82 5.59 17.67
CA PHE A 11 28.48 4.53 16.85
C PHE A 11 28.13 3.08 17.24
N GLN A 12 28.00 2.30 16.16
CA GLN A 12 27.66 0.89 16.04
C GLN A 12 28.46 -0.08 16.94
N LEU A 13 27.79 -1.20 17.30
CA LEU A 13 28.18 -2.32 18.17
C LEU A 13 29.56 -2.99 17.97
N LYS A 14 30.38 -2.59 16.99
CA LYS A 14 31.63 -3.29 16.63
C LYS A 14 32.81 -3.04 17.59
N TYR A 15 32.77 -1.99 18.42
CA TYR A 15 33.89 -1.63 19.31
C TYR A 15 33.72 -2.04 20.77
N ASN A 16 32.50 -2.43 21.20
CA ASN A 16 32.25 -2.81 22.61
C ASN A 16 32.98 -4.09 23.05
N CYS A 17 33.28 -5.02 22.13
CA CYS A 17 34.04 -6.23 22.49
C CYS A 17 35.49 -5.94 22.89
N LYS A 18 36.16 -4.94 22.29
CA LYS A 18 37.57 -4.63 22.61
C LYS A 18 37.71 -4.01 24.00
N CYS A 19 36.79 -3.11 24.38
CA CYS A 19 36.79 -2.51 25.72
C CYS A 19 36.42 -3.52 26.81
N PHE A 20 35.46 -4.41 26.54
CA PHE A 20 35.10 -5.47 27.49
C PHE A 20 36.24 -6.47 27.68
N PHE A 21 36.94 -6.83 26.60
CA PHE A 21 38.11 -7.71 26.65
C PHE A 21 39.28 -7.09 27.41
N ALA A 22 39.59 -5.82 27.17
CA ALA A 22 40.65 -5.11 27.90
C ALA A 22 40.34 -4.98 29.40
N TYR A 23 39.08 -4.72 29.77
CA TYR A 23 38.66 -4.64 31.17
C TYR A 23 38.72 -6.00 31.86
N PHE A 24 38.34 -7.08 31.17
CA PHE A 24 38.35 -8.43 31.72
C PHE A 24 39.79 -8.96 31.89
N VAL A 25 40.67 -8.70 30.92
CA VAL A 25 42.12 -9.00 31.02
C VAL A 25 42.75 -8.25 32.18
N TRP A 26 42.40 -6.97 32.37
CA TRP A 26 42.88 -6.18 33.51
C TRP A 26 42.40 -6.74 34.85
N LEU A 27 41.14 -7.18 34.95
CA LEU A 27 40.57 -7.81 36.15
C LEU A 27 41.25 -9.14 36.49
N VAL A 28 41.57 -9.96 35.49
CA VAL A 28 42.28 -11.24 35.66
C VAL A 28 43.71 -11.03 36.15
N ILE A 29 44.44 -10.05 35.59
CA ILE A 29 45.79 -9.67 36.05
C ILE A 29 45.76 -9.16 37.50
N LEU A 30 44.70 -8.45 37.90
CA LEU A 30 44.52 -7.96 39.26
C LEU A 30 44.21 -9.07 40.27
N LEU A 31 43.47 -10.10 39.85
CA LEU A 31 43.15 -11.27 40.67
C LEU A 31 44.36 -12.21 40.83
N GLU A 32 45.22 -12.32 39.81
CA GLU A 32 46.45 -13.12 39.85
C GLU A 32 47.49 -12.57 40.83
N LYS A 33 47.53 -11.24 41.03
CA LYS A 33 48.42 -10.60 42.01
C LYS A 33 48.00 -10.81 43.47
N ARG A 34 46.75 -11.21 43.74
CA ARG A 34 46.20 -11.20 45.12
C ARG A 34 46.10 -12.58 45.78
N ASN A 35 46.08 -13.68 45.02
CA ASN A 35 45.98 -15.03 45.59
C ASN A 35 46.98 -16.00 44.94
N GLY A 36 47.92 -16.48 45.75
CA GLY A 36 49.04 -17.32 45.33
C GLY A 36 48.66 -18.59 44.54
N ARG A 37 49.36 -18.75 43.41
CA ARG A 37 49.74 -19.93 42.60
C ARG A 37 48.78 -21.12 42.35
N ARG A 38 47.65 -21.30 43.04
CA ARG A 38 46.73 -22.45 42.80
C ARG A 38 45.47 -22.10 42.00
N ILE A 39 45.09 -20.83 41.90
CA ILE A 39 43.91 -20.38 41.12
C ILE A 39 44.26 -20.13 39.64
N GLY A 40 45.52 -19.84 39.33
CA GLY A 40 45.97 -19.47 37.98
C GLY A 40 45.72 -20.56 36.93
N LEU A 41 45.94 -21.84 37.26
CA LEU A 41 45.77 -22.95 36.32
C LEU A 41 44.29 -23.18 35.95
N LEU A 42 43.39 -23.12 36.94
CA LEU A 42 41.96 -23.27 36.72
C LEU A 42 41.37 -22.09 35.94
N CYS A 43 41.83 -20.87 36.22
CA CYS A 43 41.40 -19.67 35.51
C CYS A 43 41.91 -19.64 34.07
N THR A 44 43.16 -20.06 33.81
CA THR A 44 43.70 -20.17 32.45
C THR A 44 43.04 -21.27 31.65
N ILE A 45 42.75 -22.43 32.24
CA ILE A 45 42.00 -23.52 31.58
C ILE A 45 40.57 -23.05 31.25
N MET A 46 39.89 -22.37 32.18
CA MET A 46 38.57 -21.79 31.94
C MET A 46 38.58 -20.71 30.86
N LEU A 47 39.61 -19.86 30.81
CA LEU A 47 39.78 -18.83 29.78
C LEU A 47 40.05 -19.46 28.41
N LEU A 48 40.88 -20.51 28.35
CA LEU A 48 41.12 -21.29 27.13
C LEU A 48 39.84 -21.99 26.67
N LEU A 49 39.08 -22.60 27.57
CA LEU A 49 37.77 -23.18 27.26
C LEU A 49 36.77 -22.13 26.79
N LEU A 50 36.74 -20.94 27.39
CA LEU A 50 35.86 -19.85 26.98
C LEU A 50 36.27 -19.27 25.62
N VAL A 51 37.57 -19.14 25.33
CA VAL A 51 38.09 -18.71 24.02
C VAL A 51 37.86 -19.77 22.96
N VAL A 52 38.05 -21.05 23.30
CA VAL A 52 37.72 -22.17 22.40
C VAL A 52 36.22 -22.23 22.17
N LEU A 53 35.37 -22.09 23.19
CA LEU A 53 33.91 -22.03 23.06
C LEU A 53 33.45 -20.78 22.31
N LEU A 54 34.06 -19.61 22.52
CA LEU A 54 33.77 -18.40 21.74
C LEU A 54 34.21 -18.57 20.28
N ASN A 55 35.36 -19.18 20.02
CA ASN A 55 35.78 -19.52 18.66
C ASN A 55 34.86 -20.59 18.05
N PHE A 56 34.41 -21.60 18.81
CA PHE A 56 33.50 -22.66 18.34
C PHE A 56 32.06 -22.15 18.14
N VAL A 57 31.62 -21.17 18.93
CA VAL A 57 30.30 -20.52 18.78
C VAL A 57 30.34 -19.49 17.64
N VAL A 58 31.49 -18.86 17.39
CA VAL A 58 31.73 -18.01 16.21
C VAL A 58 31.90 -18.86 14.93
N ASP A 59 32.28 -20.14 15.07
CA ASP A 59 32.30 -21.14 13.99
C ASP A 59 31.00 -21.97 13.92
N THR A 60 29.88 -21.39 14.37
CA THR A 60 28.59 -21.82 13.85
C THR A 60 28.52 -21.40 12.39
N SER A 61 28.89 -22.34 11.52
CA SER A 61 28.84 -22.30 10.07
C SER A 61 27.40 -22.16 9.53
N LEU A 62 26.72 -21.09 9.90
CA LEU A 62 25.94 -20.34 8.94
C LEU A 62 26.97 -19.59 8.12
N ALA A 63 27.27 -20.12 6.93
CA ALA A 63 28.02 -19.43 5.89
C ALA A 63 27.75 -17.92 5.99
N ARG A 64 28.80 -17.12 6.27
CA ARG A 64 28.68 -15.66 6.37
C ARG A 64 27.93 -15.20 5.13
N LYS A 65 26.64 -14.89 5.27
CA LYS A 65 25.85 -14.37 4.16
C LYS A 65 26.61 -13.14 3.68
N ALA A 66 27.01 -13.14 2.41
CA ALA A 66 27.66 -11.99 1.82
C ALA A 66 26.74 -10.78 2.07
N ALA A 67 27.33 -9.64 2.48
CA ALA A 67 26.53 -8.46 2.77
C ALA A 67 25.71 -8.13 1.51
N CYS A 68 24.38 -8.09 1.62
CA CYS A 68 23.52 -7.76 0.48
C CYS A 68 23.80 -6.30 0.08
N SER A 69 24.58 -6.11 -0.98
CA SER A 69 24.87 -4.81 -1.56
C SER A 69 24.00 -4.63 -2.81
N LEU A 70 22.72 -4.33 -2.59
CA LEU A 70 21.88 -3.81 -3.66
C LEU A 70 22.18 -2.31 -3.81
N ASN A 71 22.18 -1.81 -5.04
CA ASN A 71 22.51 -0.42 -5.33
C ASN A 71 21.48 0.52 -4.70
N GLY A 72 21.82 1.08 -3.54
CA GLY A 72 21.01 2.01 -2.75
C GLY A 72 21.27 3.47 -3.01
N SER A 73 21.70 3.86 -4.23
CA SER A 73 21.96 5.26 -4.62
C SER A 73 20.75 6.21 -4.52
N GLY A 74 19.60 5.71 -4.09
CA GLY A 74 18.39 6.48 -3.82
C GLY A 74 18.45 7.36 -2.57
N GLN A 75 17.28 7.92 -2.21
CA GLN A 75 17.09 8.80 -1.05
C GLN A 75 15.83 8.40 -0.28
N PRO A 76 15.78 8.58 1.06
CA PRO A 76 14.64 8.15 1.88
C PRO A 76 13.28 8.72 1.50
N ASN A 77 13.28 9.91 0.88
CA ASN A 77 12.06 10.62 0.48
C ASN A 77 11.65 10.34 -0.97
N ASN A 78 12.47 9.60 -1.72
CA ASN A 78 12.05 9.16 -3.04
C ASN A 78 10.93 8.11 -2.86
N PRO A 79 9.88 8.15 -3.70
CA PRO A 79 8.85 7.12 -3.66
C PRO A 79 9.35 5.84 -4.31
N GLY A 80 9.08 4.69 -3.69
CA GLY A 80 9.14 3.39 -4.36
C GLY A 80 7.92 3.14 -5.23
N VAL A 81 6.80 3.80 -4.92
CA VAL A 81 5.55 3.74 -5.67
C VAL A 81 5.00 5.14 -5.88
N LEU A 82 4.61 5.48 -7.11
CA LEU A 82 3.91 6.74 -7.39
C LEU A 82 2.52 6.44 -7.92
N LEU A 83 1.50 6.86 -7.19
CA LEU A 83 0.11 6.77 -7.64
C LEU A 83 -0.27 8.09 -8.32
N GLN A 84 -0.79 8.03 -9.54
CA GLN A 84 -1.27 9.19 -10.27
C GLN A 84 -2.76 9.06 -10.61
N LEU A 85 -3.52 10.11 -10.32
CA LEU A 85 -4.94 10.23 -10.68
C LEU A 85 -5.09 11.30 -11.76
N THR A 86 -5.55 10.93 -12.95
CA THR A 86 -5.63 11.86 -14.10
C THR A 86 -6.95 12.61 -14.17
N ASN A 87 -7.01 13.64 -15.03
CA ASN A 87 -8.28 14.29 -15.39
C ASN A 87 -9.32 13.29 -15.95
N ASN A 88 -8.90 12.25 -16.67
CA ASN A 88 -9.83 11.23 -17.16
C ASN A 88 -10.41 10.42 -16.00
N GLY A 89 -9.58 10.11 -14.99
CA GLY A 89 -10.04 9.51 -13.74
C GLY A 89 -11.06 10.41 -13.03
N LEU A 90 -10.80 11.72 -12.92
CA LEU A 90 -11.76 12.67 -12.36
C LEU A 90 -13.05 12.77 -13.16
N LYS A 91 -12.98 12.74 -14.49
CA LYS A 91 -14.16 12.76 -15.35
C LYS A 91 -15.05 11.54 -15.09
N ASN A 92 -14.45 10.38 -14.89
CA ASN A 92 -15.19 9.18 -14.53
C ASN A 92 -15.77 9.24 -13.10
N MET A 93 -15.06 9.88 -12.16
CA MET A 93 -15.58 10.14 -10.81
C MET A 93 -16.71 11.18 -10.79
N LYS A 94 -16.69 12.17 -11.70
CA LYS A 94 -17.71 13.22 -11.79
C LYS A 94 -19.12 12.63 -11.88
N ASP A 95 -19.32 11.61 -12.70
CA ASP A 95 -20.65 11.01 -12.89
C ASP A 95 -21.13 10.29 -11.63
N ALA A 96 -20.22 9.61 -10.92
CA ALA A 96 -20.51 8.98 -9.63
C ALA A 96 -20.84 10.03 -8.55
N VAL A 97 -20.09 11.13 -8.50
CA VAL A 97 -20.33 12.25 -7.58
C VAL A 97 -21.66 12.93 -7.87
N ALA A 98 -21.95 13.25 -9.13
CA ALA A 98 -23.21 13.87 -9.53
C ALA A 98 -24.40 12.98 -9.16
N LYS A 99 -24.30 11.68 -9.42
CA LYS A 99 -25.33 10.71 -9.04
C LYS A 99 -25.50 10.58 -7.52
N ALA A 100 -24.41 10.65 -6.75
CA ALA A 100 -24.48 10.62 -5.30
C ALA A 100 -25.15 11.88 -4.72
N ILE A 101 -24.80 13.06 -5.23
CA ILE A 101 -25.47 14.33 -4.89
C ILE A 101 -26.96 14.25 -5.21
N ASN A 102 -27.31 13.79 -6.42
CA ASN A 102 -28.71 13.73 -6.86
C ASN A 102 -29.58 12.76 -6.06
N ASN A 103 -28.96 11.74 -5.45
CA ASN A 103 -29.69 10.75 -4.66
C ASN A 103 -29.78 11.12 -3.18
N GLU A 104 -28.75 11.75 -2.62
CA GLU A 104 -28.71 12.05 -1.19
C GLU A 104 -29.26 13.44 -0.85
N VAL A 105 -29.10 14.45 -1.72
CA VAL A 105 -29.66 15.78 -1.46
C VAL A 105 -31.18 15.75 -1.25
N PRO A 106 -31.99 15.07 -2.07
CA PRO A 106 -33.44 15.00 -1.85
C PRO A 106 -33.85 14.32 -0.53
N ARG A 107 -32.97 13.50 0.05
CA ARG A 107 -33.22 12.79 1.33
C ARG A 107 -32.84 13.63 2.54
N PHE A 108 -32.26 14.81 2.30
CA PHE A 108 -31.89 15.72 3.37
C PHE A 108 -33.15 16.26 4.06
N THR A 109 -33.18 16.13 5.38
CA THR A 109 -34.26 16.67 6.22
C THR A 109 -33.63 17.44 7.36
N LEU A 110 -34.08 18.69 7.58
CA LEU A 110 -33.70 19.48 8.75
C LEU A 110 -34.83 19.41 9.79
N GLY A 111 -34.46 19.12 11.04
CA GLY A 111 -35.40 18.96 12.15
C GLY A 111 -36.09 20.27 12.49
N THR A 112 -35.44 21.11 13.30
CA THR A 112 -35.93 22.43 13.69
C THR A 112 -35.08 23.50 13.03
N LEU A 113 -35.71 24.37 12.23
CA LEU A 113 -35.04 25.47 11.54
C LEU A 113 -34.92 26.68 12.46
N THR A 114 -35.99 27.02 13.18
CA THR A 114 -36.01 28.13 14.12
C THR A 114 -37.22 28.02 15.05
N SER A 115 -37.03 28.36 16.32
CA SER A 115 -38.10 28.57 17.28
C SER A 115 -37.91 29.93 17.94
N GLY A 116 -39.00 30.56 18.36
CA GLY A 116 -38.94 31.88 18.96
C GLY A 116 -40.29 32.39 19.41
N SER A 117 -40.34 33.62 19.90
CA SER A 117 -41.59 34.30 20.22
C SER A 117 -41.60 35.72 19.66
N LYS A 118 -42.72 36.13 19.08
CA LYS A 118 -42.91 37.50 18.58
C LYS A 118 -44.35 37.92 18.85
N LEU A 119 -44.53 39.10 19.45
CA LEU A 119 -45.85 39.63 19.84
C LEU A 119 -46.66 38.66 20.73
N GLY A 120 -46.00 37.94 21.64
CA GLY A 120 -46.65 37.01 22.57
C GLY A 120 -47.04 35.65 21.96
N VAL A 121 -46.77 35.43 20.67
CA VAL A 121 -46.97 34.13 20.01
C VAL A 121 -45.63 33.43 19.90
N SER A 122 -45.49 32.25 20.51
CA SER A 122 -44.36 31.36 20.24
C SER A 122 -44.59 30.63 18.93
N TYR A 123 -43.56 30.51 18.12
CA TYR A 123 -43.58 29.79 16.87
C TYR A 123 -42.40 28.84 16.77
N ASP A 124 -42.58 27.78 16.00
CA ASP A 124 -41.56 26.79 15.73
C ASP A 124 -41.70 26.33 14.27
N VAL A 125 -40.60 26.39 13.53
CA VAL A 125 -40.52 25.98 12.12
C VAL A 125 -39.74 24.68 12.07
N ASN A 126 -40.46 23.60 11.80
CA ASN A 126 -39.97 22.24 11.85
C ASN A 126 -40.19 21.49 10.54
N ASN A 127 -39.53 20.33 10.43
CA ASN A 127 -39.73 19.34 9.37
C ASN A 127 -39.49 19.93 7.99
N LEU A 128 -38.35 20.60 7.80
CA LEU A 128 -37.96 21.08 6.49
C LEU A 128 -37.51 19.87 5.66
N VAL A 129 -38.33 19.51 4.67
CA VAL A 129 -38.14 18.36 3.78
C VAL A 129 -38.12 18.84 2.34
N ILE A 130 -37.23 18.28 1.53
CA ILE A 130 -37.19 18.57 0.08
C ILE A 130 -38.29 17.75 -0.61
N THR A 131 -39.28 18.43 -1.19
CA THR A 131 -40.41 17.80 -1.90
C THR A 131 -40.15 17.66 -3.39
N ARG A 132 -39.40 18.60 -3.99
CA ARG A 132 -38.93 18.50 -5.38
C ARG A 132 -37.48 18.92 -5.47
N PHE A 133 -36.70 18.18 -6.24
CA PHE A 133 -35.29 18.49 -6.46
C PHE A 133 -34.96 18.45 -7.95
N GLN A 134 -34.33 19.52 -8.42
CA GLN A 134 -33.74 19.59 -9.74
C GLN A 134 -32.21 19.51 -9.62
N PRO A 135 -31.59 18.46 -10.17
CA PRO A 135 -30.14 18.30 -10.23
C PRO A 135 -29.39 19.47 -10.84
N ALA A 136 -28.10 19.57 -10.51
CA ALA A 136 -27.19 20.52 -11.14
C ALA A 136 -27.12 20.27 -12.65
N ARG A 137 -27.25 21.34 -13.45
CA ARG A 137 -27.11 21.26 -14.91
C ARG A 137 -25.67 20.95 -15.33
N ASP A 138 -24.71 21.45 -14.54
CA ASP A 138 -23.30 21.18 -14.72
C ASP A 138 -22.65 20.92 -13.36
N VAL A 139 -21.85 19.85 -13.30
CA VAL A 139 -20.97 19.49 -12.19
C VAL A 139 -19.58 19.35 -12.76
N GLN A 140 -18.60 20.02 -12.18
CA GLN A 140 -17.21 19.93 -12.60
C GLN A 140 -16.34 19.49 -11.45
N VAL A 141 -15.41 18.59 -11.76
CA VAL A 141 -14.38 18.10 -10.84
C VAL A 141 -13.05 18.31 -11.53
N THR A 142 -12.23 19.20 -11.01
CA THR A 142 -11.01 19.65 -11.69
C THR A 142 -9.82 19.69 -10.75
N TRP A 143 -8.65 19.27 -11.26
CA TRP A 143 -7.38 19.52 -10.60
C TRP A 143 -6.98 20.99 -10.73
N ALA A 144 -6.57 21.58 -9.61
CA ALA A 144 -5.98 22.89 -9.51
C ALA A 144 -4.44 22.77 -9.42
N PRO A 145 -3.67 23.32 -10.37
CA PRO A 145 -2.21 23.17 -10.44
C PRO A 145 -1.46 24.03 -9.42
N THR A 146 -2.16 24.84 -8.64
CA THR A 146 -1.62 25.60 -7.51
C THR A 146 -1.23 24.65 -6.37
N VAL A 147 -0.31 25.09 -5.51
CA VAL A 147 0.15 24.27 -4.35
C VAL A 147 -1.05 23.82 -3.52
N GLN A 148 -1.99 24.74 -3.24
CA GLN A 148 -3.28 24.48 -2.60
C GLN A 148 -4.30 25.54 -3.05
N PRO A 149 -5.59 25.21 -3.24
CA PRO A 149 -6.18 23.86 -3.20
C PRO A 149 -5.77 23.00 -4.40
N GLN A 150 -5.85 21.66 -4.26
CA GLN A 150 -5.47 20.71 -5.31
C GLN A 150 -6.67 20.18 -6.11
N LEU A 151 -7.84 20.01 -5.49
CA LEU A 151 -9.07 19.52 -6.16
C LEU A 151 -10.20 20.52 -5.94
N ILE A 152 -10.95 20.83 -7.00
CA ILE A 152 -12.11 21.71 -6.92
C ILE A 152 -13.32 20.95 -7.45
N VAL A 153 -14.38 20.91 -6.66
CA VAL A 153 -15.70 20.41 -7.04
C VAL A 153 -16.66 21.59 -7.07
N GLN A 154 -17.33 21.79 -8.19
CA GLN A 154 -18.30 22.87 -8.34
C GLN A 154 -19.53 22.39 -9.11
N GLY A 155 -20.69 22.93 -8.78
CA GLY A 155 -21.94 22.62 -9.47
C GLY A 155 -22.82 23.85 -9.60
N ARG A 156 -23.65 23.89 -10.65
CA ARG A 156 -24.50 25.06 -10.97
C ARG A 156 -25.90 24.66 -11.44
N GLY A 157 -26.86 25.54 -11.17
CA GLY A 157 -28.23 25.44 -11.66
C GLY A 157 -29.04 24.34 -10.97
N MET A 158 -28.74 24.07 -9.69
CA MET A 158 -29.60 23.23 -8.85
C MET A 158 -30.83 24.03 -8.43
N SER A 159 -31.95 23.36 -8.21
CA SER A 159 -33.13 23.99 -7.62
C SER A 159 -33.83 23.00 -6.71
N ALA A 160 -34.46 23.49 -5.66
CA ALA A 160 -35.17 22.65 -4.70
C ALA A 160 -36.45 23.34 -4.26
N GLN A 161 -37.51 22.55 -4.14
CA GLN A 161 -38.72 22.93 -3.44
C GLN A 161 -38.70 22.22 -2.10
N LEU A 162 -38.86 22.98 -1.02
CA LEU A 162 -38.92 22.48 0.33
C LEU A 162 -40.30 22.74 0.90
N GLU A 163 -40.71 21.88 1.82
CA GLU A 163 -41.90 22.02 2.61
C GLU A 163 -41.49 22.09 4.08
N ALA A 164 -42.10 23.01 4.84
CA ALA A 164 -41.88 23.12 6.28
C ALA A 164 -43.20 23.33 7.01
N SER A 165 -43.27 22.77 8.21
CA SER A 165 -44.38 22.95 9.14
C SER A 165 -44.08 24.09 10.12
N LEU A 166 -44.95 25.09 10.15
CA LEU A 166 -44.98 26.13 11.17
C LEU A 166 -46.00 25.75 12.23
N THR A 167 -45.58 25.58 13.47
CA THR A 167 -46.46 25.44 14.63
C THR A 167 -46.41 26.70 15.48
N THR A 168 -47.56 27.20 15.94
CA THR A 168 -47.59 28.39 16.82
C THR A 168 -48.48 28.19 18.04
N SER A 169 -48.25 28.99 19.09
CA SER A 169 -49.10 29.02 20.29
C SER A 169 -50.41 29.82 20.10
N SER A 170 -50.65 30.36 18.92
CA SER A 170 -51.87 31.12 18.63
C SER A 170 -53.03 30.17 18.35
N ILE A 171 -54.18 30.42 18.99
CA ILE A 171 -55.43 29.68 18.74
C ILE A 171 -55.89 29.85 17.28
N LEU A 172 -55.56 31.00 16.66
CA LEU A 172 -55.96 31.32 15.28
C LEU A 172 -55.05 30.67 14.21
N LEU A 173 -53.86 30.17 14.60
CA LEU A 173 -52.90 29.58 13.66
C LEU A 173 -52.07 28.50 14.35
N SER A 174 -52.70 27.37 14.70
CA SER A 174 -52.03 26.30 15.45
C SER A 174 -50.95 25.60 14.63
N SER A 175 -51.19 25.36 13.34
CA SER A 175 -50.22 24.74 12.42
C SER A 175 -50.49 25.13 10.97
N GLN A 176 -49.43 25.40 10.19
CA GLN A 176 -49.51 25.68 8.77
C GLN A 176 -48.31 25.10 8.03
N ILE A 177 -48.54 24.57 6.83
CA ILE A 177 -47.48 24.14 5.93
C ILE A 177 -47.20 25.25 4.93
N PHE A 178 -45.93 25.51 4.66
CA PHE A 178 -45.50 26.44 3.61
C PHE A 178 -44.41 25.83 2.74
N VAL A 179 -44.32 26.34 1.52
CA VAL A 179 -43.43 25.86 0.46
C VAL A 179 -42.34 26.90 0.22
N ILE A 180 -41.10 26.45 0.10
CA ILE A 180 -39.94 27.29 -0.16
C ILE A 180 -39.35 26.84 -1.49
N ASN A 181 -39.27 27.75 -2.46
CA ASN A 181 -38.62 27.52 -3.73
C ASN A 181 -37.22 28.14 -3.69
N LEU A 182 -36.20 27.30 -3.84
CA LEU A 182 -34.81 27.70 -4.01
C LEU A 182 -34.42 27.51 -5.47
N GLN A 183 -34.01 28.60 -6.13
CA GLN A 183 -33.62 28.58 -7.53
C GLN A 183 -32.12 28.86 -7.71
N ASP A 184 -31.56 28.36 -8.83
CA ASP A 184 -30.20 28.62 -9.29
C ASP A 184 -29.10 28.47 -8.21
N ILE A 185 -29.20 27.42 -7.39
CA ILE A 185 -28.18 27.11 -6.41
C ILE A 185 -26.90 26.65 -7.13
N SER A 186 -25.78 27.24 -6.75
CA SER A 186 -24.45 26.80 -7.14
C SER A 186 -23.51 26.70 -5.95
N PHE A 187 -22.52 25.83 -6.08
CA PHE A 187 -21.52 25.60 -5.04
C PHE A 187 -20.14 25.45 -5.65
N ARG A 188 -19.13 25.77 -4.85
CA ARG A 188 -17.72 25.50 -5.10
C ARG A 188 -17.08 25.09 -3.79
N VAL A 189 -16.49 23.89 -3.79
CA VAL A 189 -15.77 23.32 -2.65
C VAL A 189 -14.38 22.90 -3.12
N ALA A 190 -13.36 23.40 -2.42
CA ALA A 190 -11.97 23.14 -2.74
C ALA A 190 -11.33 22.27 -1.66
N PHE A 191 -10.59 21.25 -2.08
CA PHE A 191 -9.95 20.26 -1.22
C PHE A 191 -8.44 20.41 -1.27
N MET A 192 -7.84 20.29 -0.08
CA MET A 192 -6.41 20.40 0.17
C MET A 192 -5.93 19.08 0.76
N PHE A 193 -5.01 18.41 0.09
CA PHE A 193 -4.43 17.15 0.52
C PHE A 193 -3.04 17.36 1.10
N GLY A 194 -2.72 16.61 2.14
CA GLY A 194 -1.41 16.60 2.75
C GLY A 194 -1.09 15.26 3.42
N ILE A 195 -0.08 15.26 4.27
CA ILE A 195 0.34 14.07 5.03
C ILE A 195 0.26 14.37 6.53
N ASP A 196 -0.25 13.42 7.29
CA ASP A 196 -0.24 13.50 8.75
C ASP A 196 1.08 12.98 9.35
N ALA A 197 1.21 13.04 10.67
CA ALA A 197 2.38 12.51 11.39
C ALA A 197 2.54 10.98 11.23
N ALA A 198 1.46 10.25 10.94
CA ALA A 198 1.45 8.81 10.73
C ALA A 198 1.78 8.41 9.28
N ARG A 199 2.15 9.36 8.42
CA ARG A 199 2.40 9.15 6.98
C ARG A 199 1.17 8.65 6.22
N LYS A 200 -0.02 9.04 6.65
CA LYS A 200 -1.29 8.82 5.95
C LYS A 200 -1.73 10.07 5.21
N LEU A 201 -2.49 9.86 4.15
CA LEU A 201 -3.12 10.93 3.40
C LEU A 201 -4.19 11.59 4.27
N PHE A 202 -4.12 12.92 4.42
CA PHE A 202 -5.23 13.69 4.97
C PHE A 202 -5.79 14.62 3.90
N VAL A 203 -7.06 14.98 4.06
CA VAL A 203 -7.75 15.99 3.27
C VAL A 203 -8.35 17.04 4.18
N ARG A 204 -8.34 18.30 3.75
CA ARG A 204 -9.03 19.41 4.38
C ARG A 204 -9.88 20.10 3.33
N ILE A 205 -11.12 20.43 3.69
CA ILE A 205 -11.94 21.32 2.88
C ILE A 205 -11.47 22.75 3.16
N GLY A 206 -10.85 23.37 2.15
CA GLY A 206 -10.37 24.75 2.17
C GLY A 206 -11.49 25.68 1.73
N ASP A 207 -11.31 26.37 0.61
CA ASP A 207 -12.34 27.29 0.09
C ASP A 207 -13.70 26.59 -0.09
N CYS A 208 -14.72 27.17 0.51
CA CYS A 208 -16.10 26.75 0.33
C CYS A 208 -16.94 27.99 0.04
N SER A 209 -17.82 27.91 -0.95
CA SER A 209 -18.76 28.97 -1.26
C SER A 209 -20.03 28.37 -1.86
N PHE A 210 -21.17 28.88 -1.39
CA PHE A 210 -22.48 28.63 -1.99
C PHE A 210 -23.04 29.96 -2.47
N SER A 211 -23.81 29.89 -3.56
CA SER A 211 -24.62 31.01 -4.00
C SER A 211 -25.97 30.48 -4.46
N TYR A 212 -26.99 31.29 -4.32
CA TYR A 212 -28.37 30.96 -4.63
C TYR A 212 -29.00 32.14 -5.36
N GLY A 213 -29.99 31.83 -6.20
CA GLY A 213 -30.82 32.83 -6.86
C GLY A 213 -31.93 33.29 -5.92
N LEU A 214 -33.15 33.34 -6.44
CA LEU A 214 -34.32 33.74 -5.66
C LEU A 214 -34.70 32.65 -4.63
N ILE A 215 -34.92 33.07 -3.39
CA ILE A 215 -35.61 32.28 -2.35
C ILE A 215 -37.04 32.80 -2.28
N ASP A 216 -37.99 32.02 -2.75
CA ASP A 216 -39.41 32.39 -2.74
C ASP A 216 -40.17 31.51 -1.75
N VAL A 217 -40.84 32.14 -0.78
CA VAL A 217 -41.63 31.46 0.24
C VAL A 217 -43.10 31.62 -0.11
N GLY A 218 -43.67 30.57 -0.68
CA GLY A 218 -45.08 30.49 -1.08
C GLY A 218 -45.90 29.65 -0.11
N GLY A 219 -47.13 30.06 0.19
CA GLY A 219 -48.11 29.23 0.87
C GLY A 219 -49.31 29.06 -0.04
N ASP A 220 -49.66 27.81 -0.37
CA ASP A 220 -50.95 27.51 -0.99
C ASP A 220 -52.05 27.96 -0.01
N ASP A 221 -52.80 28.97 -0.42
CA ASP A 221 -53.92 29.59 0.32
C ASP A 221 -53.64 29.93 1.80
N ILE A 222 -52.85 30.99 2.02
CA ILE A 222 -52.97 31.79 3.26
C ILE A 222 -54.24 32.66 3.15
N SER A 223 -55.40 32.03 3.01
CA SER A 223 -56.71 32.67 2.91
C SER A 223 -57.12 33.22 4.28
N GLY A 224 -56.47 34.31 4.71
CA GLY A 224 -56.90 35.07 5.89
C GLY A 224 -55.83 35.90 6.60
N LEU A 225 -54.53 35.65 6.41
CA LEU A 225 -53.48 36.22 7.28
C LEU A 225 -52.26 36.74 6.48
N ARG A 226 -52.46 37.81 5.71
CA ARG A 226 -51.37 38.55 5.02
C ARG A 226 -50.23 38.94 5.97
N LEU A 227 -50.56 39.27 7.23
CA LEU A 227 -49.59 39.67 8.26
C LEU A 227 -48.64 38.53 8.69
N ALA A 228 -49.12 37.28 8.75
CA ALA A 228 -48.28 36.13 9.10
C ALA A 228 -47.31 35.79 7.96
N SER A 229 -47.78 35.86 6.69
CA SER A 229 -46.95 35.58 5.51
C SER A 229 -45.71 36.47 5.43
N ASN A 230 -45.86 37.79 5.64
CA ASN A 230 -44.74 38.73 5.57
C ASN A 230 -43.69 38.47 6.67
N ILE A 231 -44.13 38.06 7.87
CA ILE A 231 -43.23 37.76 8.99
C ILE A 231 -42.48 36.45 8.73
N ILE A 232 -43.20 35.41 8.30
CA ILE A 232 -42.63 34.08 7.99
C ILE A 232 -41.64 34.20 6.83
N ASN A 233 -42.02 34.86 5.73
CA ASN A 233 -41.16 35.05 4.56
C ASN A 233 -39.85 35.73 4.97
N SER A 234 -39.93 36.87 5.67
CA SER A 234 -38.71 37.61 6.06
C SER A 234 -37.83 36.89 7.08
N LEU A 235 -38.39 35.96 7.86
CA LEU A 235 -37.65 35.21 8.89
C LEU A 235 -37.02 33.96 8.30
N VAL A 236 -37.81 33.19 7.54
CA VAL A 236 -37.38 31.96 6.86
C VAL A 236 -36.33 32.30 5.82
N GLU A 237 -36.55 33.34 5.01
CA GLU A 237 -35.57 33.81 4.03
C GLU A 237 -34.24 34.16 4.71
N ARG A 238 -34.24 35.00 5.75
CA ARG A 238 -33.03 35.34 6.51
C ARG A 238 -32.33 34.13 7.11
N ARG A 239 -33.07 33.17 7.67
CA ARG A 239 -32.46 31.96 8.23
C ARG A 239 -31.88 31.02 7.18
N LEU A 240 -32.51 30.93 6.01
CA LEU A 240 -31.94 30.19 4.89
C LEU A 240 -30.70 30.90 4.32
N GLN A 241 -30.72 32.22 4.22
CA GLN A 241 -29.55 33.03 3.86
C GLN A 241 -28.39 32.78 4.86
N ASP A 242 -28.64 32.93 6.17
CA ASP A 242 -27.66 32.63 7.22
C ASP A 242 -27.11 31.19 7.11
N PHE A 243 -27.97 30.23 6.78
CA PHE A 243 -27.59 28.84 6.60
C PHE A 243 -26.63 28.64 5.42
N PHE A 244 -26.94 29.23 4.26
CA PHE A 244 -26.10 29.13 3.05
C PHE A 244 -24.81 29.96 3.16
N ASP A 245 -24.88 31.14 3.77
CA ASP A 245 -23.79 32.12 3.79
C ASP A 245 -22.71 31.79 4.85
N GLY A 246 -23.05 31.07 5.92
CA GLY A 246 -22.10 30.68 6.97
C GLY A 246 -22.15 29.21 7.35
N ASN A 247 -23.29 28.75 7.87
CA ASN A 247 -23.37 27.45 8.56
C ASN A 247 -23.03 26.26 7.66
N LEU A 248 -23.42 26.28 6.39
CA LEU A 248 -23.18 25.17 5.48
C LEU A 248 -21.69 24.99 5.18
N CYS A 249 -20.97 26.08 4.92
CA CYS A 249 -19.54 26.01 4.67
C CYS A 249 -18.76 25.66 5.94
N ASP A 250 -19.13 26.22 7.09
CA ASP A 250 -18.50 25.88 8.37
C ASP A 250 -18.70 24.39 8.71
N THR A 251 -19.90 23.86 8.45
CA THR A 251 -20.21 22.44 8.65
C THR A 251 -19.37 21.57 7.72
N LEU A 252 -19.26 21.92 6.43
CA LEU A 252 -18.44 21.17 5.48
C LEU A 252 -16.95 21.23 5.85
N GLN A 253 -16.44 22.41 6.21
CA GLN A 253 -15.04 22.60 6.56
C GLN A 253 -14.66 21.85 7.84
N ASN A 254 -15.52 21.84 8.86
CA ASN A 254 -15.24 21.19 10.14
C ASN A 254 -15.62 19.71 10.11
N ASP A 255 -16.91 19.40 9.95
CA ASP A 255 -17.42 18.03 10.02
C ASP A 255 -17.10 17.22 8.76
N GLY A 256 -17.20 17.85 7.60
CA GLY A 256 -16.87 17.20 6.32
C GLY A 256 -15.41 16.78 6.27
N THR A 257 -14.49 17.65 6.72
CA THR A 257 -13.06 17.32 6.83
C THR A 257 -12.83 16.12 7.77
N ILE A 258 -13.45 16.09 8.94
CA ILE A 258 -13.30 14.98 9.90
C ILE A 258 -13.75 13.66 9.24
N ARG A 259 -14.90 13.66 8.57
CA ARG A 259 -15.49 12.45 7.98
C ARG A 259 -14.72 11.94 6.78
N LEU A 260 -14.29 12.85 5.89
CA LEU A 260 -13.46 12.49 4.76
C LEU A 260 -12.14 11.88 5.23
N ASN A 261 -11.54 12.44 6.28
CA ASN A 261 -10.35 11.86 6.90
C ASN A 261 -10.66 10.49 7.52
N GLN A 262 -11.76 10.32 8.25
CA GLN A 262 -12.15 9.01 8.77
C GLN A 262 -12.25 7.95 7.67
N TRP A 263 -12.84 8.29 6.52
CA TRP A 263 -12.90 7.41 5.36
C TRP A 263 -11.50 7.15 4.76
N LEU A 264 -10.68 8.18 4.55
CA LEU A 264 -9.31 8.03 4.04
C LEU A 264 -8.44 7.15 4.95
N HIS A 265 -8.64 7.23 6.27
CA HIS A 265 -7.89 6.42 7.24
C HIS A 265 -8.23 4.92 7.18
N GLN A 266 -9.35 4.54 6.54
CA GLN A 266 -9.69 3.15 6.26
C GLN A 266 -8.82 2.56 5.14
N ILE A 267 -8.21 3.41 4.29
CA ILE A 267 -7.27 2.95 3.27
C ILE A 267 -6.00 2.47 3.99
N PRO A 268 -5.65 1.18 3.87
CA PRO A 268 -4.52 0.63 4.60
C PRO A 268 -3.20 1.22 4.06
N SER A 269 -2.35 1.71 4.96
CA SER A 269 -0.98 2.11 4.65
C SER A 269 -0.04 0.91 4.51
N GLU A 270 -0.45 -0.26 4.98
CA GLU A 270 0.26 -1.53 4.78
C GLU A 270 -0.71 -2.60 4.28
N ILE A 271 -0.38 -3.22 3.15
CA ILE A 271 -1.19 -4.27 2.54
C ILE A 271 -0.48 -5.61 2.71
N ASN A 272 -1.16 -6.62 3.25
CA ASN A 272 -0.64 -7.98 3.21
C ASN A 272 -0.73 -8.50 1.78
N LEU A 273 0.38 -8.98 1.22
CA LEU A 273 0.37 -9.47 -0.17
C LEU A 273 -0.50 -10.71 -0.37
N HIS A 274 -0.86 -11.41 0.71
CA HIS A 274 -1.87 -12.46 0.72
C HIS A 274 -2.64 -12.44 2.04
N ASP A 275 -3.96 -12.33 1.95
CA ASP A 275 -4.84 -12.37 3.12
C ASP A 275 -5.35 -13.80 3.36
N LYS A 276 -5.31 -14.25 4.62
CA LYS A 276 -5.64 -15.63 5.01
C LYS A 276 -7.16 -15.79 5.08
N THR A 277 -7.85 -15.72 3.95
CA THR A 277 -9.25 -16.17 3.89
C THR A 277 -9.29 -17.70 3.94
N GLY A 278 -9.31 -18.26 5.17
CA GLY A 278 -9.85 -19.60 5.44
C GLY A 278 -8.87 -20.77 5.71
N GLY A 279 -7.56 -20.61 5.53
CA GLY A 279 -6.60 -21.71 5.76
C GLY A 279 -5.85 -21.62 7.09
N ARG A 280 -6.06 -22.58 8.02
CA ARG A 280 -5.15 -22.78 9.17
C ARG A 280 -3.80 -23.29 8.65
N PHE A 281 -2.89 -22.38 8.29
CA PHE A 281 -1.50 -22.75 8.03
C PHE A 281 -0.71 -22.83 9.35
N PRO A 282 0.10 -23.89 9.56
CA PRO A 282 0.86 -24.07 10.78
C PRO A 282 1.87 -22.94 11.01
N ARG A 283 2.11 -22.60 12.28
CA ARG A 283 3.06 -21.55 12.71
C ARG A 283 4.49 -21.87 12.28
N SER A 284 5.17 -20.85 11.75
CA SER A 284 6.62 -20.72 11.56
C SER A 284 7.39 -22.03 11.34
N VAL A 285 7.22 -22.65 10.18
CA VAL A 285 8.18 -23.66 9.73
C VAL A 285 9.39 -22.87 9.22
N ARG A 286 10.58 -23.10 9.80
CA ARG A 286 11.84 -22.68 9.16
C ARG A 286 11.84 -23.32 7.77
N PHE A 287 11.55 -22.54 6.73
CA PHE A 287 11.56 -23.00 5.34
C PHE A 287 12.95 -23.57 5.04
N ARG A 288 13.08 -24.90 5.04
CA ARG A 288 14.31 -25.61 4.69
C ARG A 288 14.21 -26.35 3.36
N SER A 289 13.00 -26.53 2.82
CA SER A 289 12.76 -27.17 1.53
C SER A 289 11.45 -26.66 0.92
N VAL A 290 11.54 -26.07 -0.26
CA VAL A 290 10.40 -25.86 -1.15
C VAL A 290 10.24 -27.14 -1.97
N ASN A 291 9.08 -27.80 -1.89
CA ASN A 291 8.84 -28.98 -2.71
C ASN A 291 8.47 -28.51 -4.12
N PRO A 292 9.21 -28.90 -5.18
CA PRO A 292 8.92 -28.45 -6.55
C PRO A 292 7.53 -28.88 -7.04
N ASP A 293 7.00 -30.00 -6.55
CA ASP A 293 5.64 -30.48 -6.88
C ASP A 293 4.55 -29.63 -6.18
N HIS A 294 4.92 -28.84 -5.17
CA HIS A 294 4.04 -27.92 -4.45
C HIS A 294 4.53 -26.47 -4.48
N LEU A 295 5.35 -26.12 -5.47
CA LEU A 295 6.03 -24.83 -5.56
C LEU A 295 5.06 -23.65 -5.46
N LEU A 296 3.89 -23.73 -6.11
CA LEU A 296 2.84 -22.71 -6.03
C LEU A 296 2.30 -22.54 -4.61
N ALA A 297 2.06 -23.62 -3.88
CA ALA A 297 1.55 -23.56 -2.51
C ALA A 297 2.61 -23.02 -1.54
N ASP A 298 3.88 -23.39 -1.73
CA ASP A 298 4.99 -22.88 -0.92
C ASP A 298 5.29 -21.41 -1.24
N LEU A 299 5.24 -20.99 -2.51
CA LEU A 299 5.33 -19.59 -2.92
C LEU A 299 4.17 -18.76 -2.33
N ALA A 300 2.94 -19.28 -2.38
CA ALA A 300 1.79 -18.62 -1.77
C ALA A 300 2.00 -18.43 -0.25
N ARG A 301 2.57 -19.42 0.44
CA ARG A 301 2.94 -19.30 1.86
C ARG A 301 3.98 -18.20 2.10
N LEU A 302 5.00 -18.09 1.26
CA LEU A 302 6.01 -17.03 1.37
C LEU A 302 5.38 -15.64 1.26
N ILE A 303 4.45 -15.47 0.30
CA ILE A 303 3.75 -14.21 0.07
C ILE A 303 2.88 -13.82 1.28
N THR A 304 2.37 -14.79 2.07
CA THR A 304 1.55 -14.50 3.27
C THR A 304 2.29 -13.79 4.41
N GLU A 305 3.61 -13.88 4.45
CA GLU A 305 4.43 -13.23 5.47
C GLU A 305 4.92 -11.84 5.02
N LEU A 306 4.74 -11.50 3.74
CA LEU A 306 5.16 -10.24 3.15
C LEU A 306 4.06 -9.18 3.28
N THR A 307 4.49 -7.97 3.66
CA THR A 307 3.65 -6.78 3.68
C THR A 307 4.22 -5.74 2.72
N TRP A 308 3.33 -4.99 2.09
CA TRP A 308 3.65 -3.90 1.19
C TRP A 308 3.31 -2.57 1.87
N ASP A 309 4.34 -1.82 2.22
CA ASP A 309 4.26 -0.53 2.88
C ASP A 309 4.04 0.58 1.85
N LEU A 310 2.84 1.15 1.90
CA LEU A 310 2.33 2.23 1.05
C LEU A 310 2.16 3.54 1.85
N GLY A 311 2.91 3.73 2.94
CA GLY A 311 2.93 5.01 3.65
C GLY A 311 3.34 6.16 2.72
N VAL A 312 2.69 7.31 2.86
CA VAL A 312 2.94 8.50 2.03
C VAL A 312 4.29 9.12 2.44
N VAL A 313 5.17 9.37 1.48
CA VAL A 313 6.54 9.87 1.74
C VAL A 313 6.72 11.37 1.50
N ALA A 314 5.84 11.98 0.72
CA ALA A 314 5.82 13.42 0.47
C ALA A 314 4.38 13.91 0.18
N ALA A 315 4.15 15.22 0.34
CA ALA A 315 2.81 15.76 0.19
C ALA A 315 2.32 15.55 -1.25
N PRO A 316 1.04 15.19 -1.45
CA PRO A 316 0.52 15.05 -2.79
C PRO A 316 0.59 16.35 -3.58
N THR A 317 0.92 16.26 -4.86
CA THR A 317 1.06 17.46 -5.70
C THR A 317 0.26 17.29 -6.99
N VAL A 318 -0.31 18.38 -7.49
CA VAL A 318 -0.93 18.41 -8.81
C VAL A 318 0.11 18.86 -9.81
N ARG A 319 0.26 18.10 -10.89
CA ARG A 319 1.16 18.41 -12.00
C ARG A 319 0.38 18.44 -13.31
N GLN A 320 1.03 19.01 -14.31
CA GLN A 320 0.50 19.09 -15.67
C GLN A 320 1.55 18.56 -16.64
N ALA A 321 1.12 17.69 -17.56
CA ALA A 321 1.90 17.23 -18.70
C ALA A 321 1.06 17.41 -19.97
N GLY A 322 1.48 18.35 -20.82
CA GLY A 322 0.68 18.78 -21.97
C GLY A 322 -0.67 19.36 -21.52
N THR A 323 -1.77 18.79 -22.02
CA THR A 323 -3.15 19.17 -21.67
C THR A 323 -3.71 18.41 -20.47
N THR A 324 -3.02 17.37 -19.99
CA THR A 324 -3.51 16.55 -18.88
C THR A 324 -2.96 17.05 -17.55
N ARG A 325 -3.87 17.29 -16.60
CA ARG A 325 -3.53 17.48 -15.19
C ARG A 325 -3.74 16.17 -14.44
N PHE A 326 -2.93 15.95 -13.43
CA PHE A 326 -3.00 14.77 -12.59
C PHE A 326 -2.46 15.08 -11.20
N MET A 327 -2.98 14.35 -10.21
CA MET A 327 -2.48 14.37 -8.84
C MET A 327 -1.50 13.23 -8.63
N GLU A 328 -0.30 13.52 -8.17
CA GLU A 328 0.72 12.55 -7.77
C GLU A 328 0.68 12.34 -6.26
N ILE A 329 0.58 11.08 -5.84
CA ILE A 329 0.64 10.64 -4.45
C ILE A 329 1.88 9.74 -4.31
N PRO A 330 2.97 10.24 -3.72
CA PRO A 330 4.21 9.49 -3.56
C PRO A 330 4.15 8.57 -2.34
N LEU A 331 4.29 7.27 -2.58
CA LEU A 331 4.18 6.20 -1.58
C LEU A 331 5.55 5.51 -1.40
N ARG A 332 5.78 4.96 -0.19
CA ARG A 332 7.04 4.29 0.16
C ARG A 332 7.32 3.12 -0.76
N GLY A 333 6.34 2.25 -0.99
CA GLY A 333 6.44 1.16 -1.95
C GLY A 333 7.41 0.05 -1.54
N GLU A 334 7.68 -0.12 -0.25
CA GLU A 334 8.60 -1.12 0.27
C GLU A 334 7.85 -2.44 0.53
N VAL A 335 8.32 -3.54 -0.05
CA VAL A 335 7.89 -4.88 0.39
C VAL A 335 8.84 -5.35 1.49
N LYS A 336 8.28 -5.64 2.67
CA LYS A 336 9.02 -6.11 3.85
C LYS A 336 8.42 -7.36 4.45
N LEU A 337 9.21 -8.08 5.23
CA LEU A 337 8.70 -9.18 6.02
C LEU A 337 8.00 -8.63 7.27
N ARG A 338 6.84 -9.19 7.65
CA ARG A 338 6.08 -8.71 8.81
C ARG A 338 6.96 -8.67 10.07
N GLY A 339 6.92 -7.54 10.78
CA GLY A 339 7.69 -7.32 12.01
C GLY A 339 9.20 -7.12 11.83
N HIS A 340 9.71 -7.02 10.59
CA HIS A 340 11.12 -6.74 10.32
C HIS A 340 11.37 -5.26 10.01
N SER A 341 12.61 -4.80 10.24
CA SER A 341 13.03 -3.44 9.89
C SER A 341 13.12 -3.24 8.38
N SER A 342 13.02 -2.00 7.92
CA SER A 342 13.17 -1.65 6.51
C SER A 342 14.52 -2.09 5.92
N ALA A 343 14.55 -2.25 4.60
CA ALA A 343 15.73 -2.50 3.80
C ALA A 343 16.77 -1.37 3.94
N PRO A 344 18.07 -1.67 3.93
CA PRO A 344 19.15 -0.71 4.15
C PRO A 344 19.52 0.09 2.89
N PHE A 345 18.56 0.28 1.99
CA PHE A 345 18.71 1.02 0.74
C PHE A 345 17.40 1.74 0.41
N TYR A 346 17.49 2.72 -0.48
CA TYR A 346 16.37 3.62 -0.80
C TYR A 346 16.07 3.64 -2.29
N PRO A 347 14.81 3.93 -2.68
CA PRO A 347 14.43 4.04 -4.08
C PRO A 347 15.16 5.19 -4.77
N LYS A 348 15.51 4.96 -6.04
CA LYS A 348 15.99 6.03 -6.92
C LYS A 348 14.84 6.98 -7.25
N ARG A 349 15.17 8.18 -7.71
CA ARG A 349 14.14 9.12 -8.17
C ARG A 349 13.40 8.50 -9.36
N PRO A 350 12.06 8.40 -9.31
CA PRO A 350 11.30 7.86 -10.42
C PRO A 350 11.50 8.72 -11.68
N PRO A 351 11.48 8.12 -12.88
CA PRO A 351 11.52 8.87 -14.13
C PRO A 351 10.33 9.83 -14.22
N VAL A 352 10.57 11.04 -14.72
CA VAL A 352 9.51 12.01 -15.00
C VAL A 352 8.79 11.58 -16.26
N ILE A 353 7.50 11.32 -16.18
CA ILE A 353 6.70 11.04 -17.38
C ILE A 353 6.30 12.32 -18.09
N THR A 354 6.45 12.27 -19.41
CA THR A 354 6.02 13.31 -20.35
C THR A 354 4.99 12.83 -21.36
N LYS A 355 4.64 11.52 -21.40
CA LYS A 355 3.77 10.91 -22.42
C LYS A 355 2.67 10.04 -21.81
N ASN A 356 1.54 9.94 -22.51
CA ASN A 356 0.43 9.00 -22.27
C ASN A 356 -0.23 9.08 -20.89
N HIS A 357 -1.11 10.08 -20.67
CA HIS A 357 -1.98 10.16 -19.49
C HIS A 357 -3.46 9.95 -19.86
N TYR A 358 -3.74 8.90 -20.64
CA TYR A 358 -5.09 8.59 -21.13
C TYR A 358 -5.89 7.72 -20.16
N HIS A 359 -5.23 6.94 -19.30
CA HIS A 359 -5.92 6.08 -18.33
C HIS A 359 -6.42 6.87 -17.11
N HIS A 360 -7.39 6.33 -16.38
CA HIS A 360 -7.92 6.94 -15.17
C HIS A 360 -6.86 7.06 -14.07
N PHE A 361 -6.06 6.01 -13.91
CA PHE A 361 -5.01 5.91 -12.89
C PHE A 361 -3.72 5.38 -13.49
N TYR A 362 -2.60 5.80 -12.93
CA TYR A 362 -1.31 5.20 -13.18
C TYR A 362 -0.62 4.83 -11.87
N LEU A 363 -0.01 3.65 -11.85
CA LEU A 363 0.84 3.20 -10.77
C LEU A 363 2.25 3.01 -11.31
N LEU A 364 3.19 3.81 -10.83
CA LEU A 364 4.61 3.57 -11.04
C LEU A 364 5.10 2.65 -9.92
N LEU A 365 5.80 1.58 -10.30
CA LEU A 365 6.48 0.65 -9.41
C LEU A 365 7.98 0.73 -9.66
N ALA A 366 8.75 1.23 -8.70
CA ALA A 366 10.20 1.27 -8.82
C ALA A 366 10.82 -0.13 -8.67
N ASP A 367 12.01 -0.34 -9.23
CA ASP A 367 12.80 -1.56 -9.03
C ASP A 367 13.05 -1.84 -7.55
N TYR A 368 13.13 -0.78 -6.74
CA TYR A 368 13.17 -0.79 -5.28
C TYR A 368 12.13 -1.72 -4.65
N THR A 369 10.88 -1.71 -5.11
CA THR A 369 9.81 -2.53 -4.54
C THR A 369 10.11 -4.03 -4.63
N MET A 370 10.64 -4.49 -5.76
CA MET A 370 11.04 -5.89 -5.95
C MET A 370 12.38 -6.19 -5.26
N ASN A 371 13.33 -5.25 -5.29
CA ASN A 371 14.61 -5.40 -4.62
C ASN A 371 14.47 -5.51 -3.09
N SER A 372 13.57 -4.74 -2.47
CA SER A 372 13.30 -4.86 -1.03
C SER A 372 12.67 -6.22 -0.69
N MET A 373 11.75 -6.71 -1.54
CA MET A 373 11.22 -8.07 -1.42
C MET A 373 12.35 -9.11 -1.44
N PHE A 374 13.21 -9.09 -2.45
CA PHE A 374 14.33 -10.04 -2.57
C PHE A 374 15.33 -9.91 -1.43
N TYR A 375 15.60 -8.70 -0.94
CA TYR A 375 16.42 -8.48 0.25
C TYR A 375 15.87 -9.24 1.46
N HIS A 376 14.57 -9.12 1.73
CA HIS A 376 13.94 -9.80 2.85
C HIS A 376 13.95 -11.33 2.67
N LEU A 377 13.58 -11.82 1.49
CA LEU A 377 13.57 -13.25 1.19
C LEU A 377 14.99 -13.87 1.27
N TYR A 378 16.01 -13.15 0.82
CA TYR A 378 17.42 -13.54 0.93
C TYR A 378 17.88 -13.61 2.39
N ASN A 379 17.64 -12.53 3.15
CA ASN A 379 18.10 -12.43 4.53
C ASN A 379 17.46 -13.46 5.46
N THR A 380 16.23 -13.87 5.18
CA THR A 380 15.54 -14.92 5.95
C THR A 380 15.80 -16.33 5.42
N GLY A 381 16.49 -16.48 4.28
CA GLY A 381 16.76 -17.78 3.66
C GLY A 381 15.54 -18.42 3.00
N MET A 382 14.48 -17.64 2.75
CA MET A 382 13.26 -18.09 2.08
C MET A 382 13.45 -18.43 0.59
N LEU A 383 14.59 -18.04 0.01
CA LEU A 383 14.98 -18.39 -1.35
C LEU A 383 15.75 -19.71 -1.45
N ASN A 384 15.93 -20.42 -0.34
CA ASN A 384 16.62 -21.70 -0.33
C ASN A 384 15.65 -22.81 -0.76
N VAL A 385 15.95 -23.46 -1.88
CA VAL A 385 15.18 -24.57 -2.44
C VAL A 385 15.96 -25.86 -2.22
N THR A 386 15.27 -26.89 -1.76
CA THR A 386 15.84 -28.24 -1.60
C THR A 386 14.86 -29.22 -2.24
N VAL A 387 15.34 -29.96 -3.23
CA VAL A 387 14.59 -30.98 -3.96
C VAL A 387 15.21 -32.34 -3.67
N ASP A 388 14.42 -33.26 -3.14
CA ASP A 388 14.83 -34.64 -2.86
C ASP A 388 14.31 -35.56 -3.97
N GLY A 389 15.21 -36.13 -4.78
CA GLY A 389 14.84 -37.01 -5.88
C GLY A 389 14.03 -38.23 -5.43
N SER A 390 14.21 -38.72 -4.21
CA SER A 390 13.48 -39.88 -3.70
C SER A 390 12.00 -39.58 -3.34
N ARG A 391 11.63 -38.30 -3.26
CA ARG A 391 10.31 -37.82 -2.83
C ARG A 391 9.64 -36.89 -3.84
N SER A 392 10.22 -36.75 -5.02
CA SER A 392 9.70 -35.89 -6.09
C SER A 392 8.92 -36.73 -7.12
N SER A 393 8.21 -36.05 -8.02
CA SER A 393 7.62 -36.65 -9.23
C SER A 393 8.60 -37.52 -10.02
N ALA A 394 8.08 -38.50 -10.78
CA ALA A 394 8.89 -39.46 -11.53
C ALA A 394 9.94 -38.78 -12.43
N GLU A 395 9.56 -37.72 -13.13
CA GLU A 395 10.44 -36.92 -14.00
C GLU A 395 11.64 -36.32 -13.24
N ILE A 396 11.39 -35.71 -12.07
CA ILE A 396 12.43 -35.13 -11.22
C ILE A 396 13.26 -36.24 -10.57
N SER A 397 12.62 -37.35 -10.20
CA SER A 397 13.26 -38.51 -9.57
C SER A 397 14.23 -39.20 -10.53
N ASP A 398 13.87 -39.33 -11.80
CA ASP A 398 14.72 -39.90 -12.85
C ASP A 398 15.89 -38.98 -13.19
N PHE A 399 15.66 -37.68 -13.24
CA PHE A 399 16.73 -36.70 -13.42
C PHE A 399 17.70 -36.68 -12.22
N LEU A 400 17.21 -36.68 -10.98
CA LEU A 400 18.03 -36.60 -9.76
C LEU A 400 18.60 -37.97 -9.35
N GLN A 401 19.23 -38.67 -10.29
CA GLN A 401 19.99 -39.89 -10.04
C GLN A 401 21.46 -39.69 -10.42
N ASN A 402 22.35 -40.37 -9.71
CA ASN A 402 23.78 -40.38 -10.04
C ASN A 402 24.15 -41.37 -11.16
N GLY A 403 23.21 -42.21 -11.61
CA GLY A 403 23.41 -43.15 -12.72
C GLY A 403 22.07 -43.56 -13.33
N CYS A 404 22.05 -43.74 -14.64
CA CYS A 404 20.88 -44.05 -15.46
C CYS A 404 21.28 -44.98 -16.61
N ASP A 405 20.33 -45.78 -17.10
CA ASP A 405 20.56 -46.77 -18.17
C ASP A 405 20.43 -46.14 -19.57
N GLU A 406 19.57 -45.12 -19.68
CA GLU A 406 19.34 -44.35 -20.90
C GLU A 406 19.63 -42.89 -20.58
N GLY A 407 20.50 -42.27 -21.38
CA GLY A 407 21.01 -40.91 -21.25
C GLY A 407 20.08 -39.90 -20.56
N GLY A 408 20.57 -39.14 -19.57
CA GLY A 408 19.84 -37.92 -19.13
C GLY A 408 19.63 -37.69 -17.62
N CYS A 409 20.22 -38.50 -16.75
CA CYS A 409 20.27 -38.19 -15.32
C CYS A 409 21.41 -37.21 -14.99
N ALA A 410 21.29 -36.53 -13.85
CA ALA A 410 22.27 -35.56 -13.36
C ALA A 410 23.68 -36.17 -13.19
N GLY A 411 23.77 -37.46 -12.86
CA GLY A 411 25.02 -38.19 -12.75
C GLY A 411 25.84 -38.21 -14.03
N GLU A 412 25.21 -38.58 -15.13
CA GLU A 412 25.85 -38.59 -16.45
C GLU A 412 26.12 -37.16 -16.94
N LEU A 413 25.13 -36.28 -16.80
CA LEU A 413 25.22 -34.88 -17.24
C LEU A 413 26.39 -34.13 -16.59
N LEU A 414 26.65 -34.40 -15.31
CA LEU A 414 27.68 -33.73 -14.52
C LEU A 414 28.93 -34.58 -14.30
N ASN A 415 29.05 -35.73 -14.98
CA ASN A 415 30.15 -36.69 -14.81
C ASN A 415 30.40 -37.07 -13.34
N LEU A 416 29.33 -37.30 -12.57
CA LEU A 416 29.42 -37.73 -11.19
C LEU A 416 29.89 -39.19 -11.14
N PRO A 417 30.66 -39.59 -10.11
CA PRO A 417 31.16 -40.95 -10.00
C PRO A 417 30.00 -41.97 -9.95
N PRO A 418 30.08 -43.08 -10.69
CA PRO A 418 29.03 -44.10 -10.79
C PRO A 418 29.00 -45.03 -9.57
N THR A 419 29.07 -44.48 -8.36
CA THR A 419 29.10 -45.24 -7.12
C THR A 419 27.69 -45.69 -6.74
N LYS A 420 27.20 -46.80 -7.33
CA LYS A 420 25.85 -47.37 -7.17
C LYS A 420 24.72 -46.39 -7.54
N ARG A 421 23.64 -46.87 -8.14
CA ARG A 421 22.48 -46.01 -8.46
C ARG A 421 21.81 -45.53 -7.17
N GLN A 422 21.75 -44.22 -6.97
CA GLN A 422 21.15 -43.58 -5.79
C GLN A 422 20.48 -42.26 -6.19
N TYR A 423 19.43 -41.89 -5.45
CA TYR A 423 18.80 -40.59 -5.57
C TYR A 423 19.67 -39.48 -5.00
N LEU A 424 19.57 -38.31 -5.62
CA LEU A 424 20.27 -37.10 -5.25
C LEU A 424 19.32 -36.08 -4.63
N GLU A 425 19.87 -35.26 -3.73
CA GLU A 425 19.23 -34.08 -3.20
C GLU A 425 19.87 -32.83 -3.82
N LEU A 426 19.07 -32.08 -4.58
CA LEU A 426 19.45 -30.81 -5.16
C LEU A 426 19.16 -29.68 -4.18
N ARG A 427 20.18 -28.90 -3.82
CA ARG A 427 20.04 -27.66 -3.06
C ARG A 427 20.40 -26.48 -3.93
N LEU A 428 19.49 -25.51 -4.02
CA LEU A 428 19.70 -24.23 -4.68
C LEU A 428 19.51 -23.14 -3.63
N TYR A 429 20.51 -22.28 -3.46
CA TYR A 429 20.39 -21.14 -2.56
C TYR A 429 21.19 -19.95 -3.09
N PRO A 430 20.73 -18.72 -2.90
CA PRO A 430 21.49 -17.55 -3.33
C PRO A 430 22.77 -17.37 -2.52
N PHE A 431 23.93 -17.22 -3.18
CA PHE A 431 25.19 -16.89 -2.50
C PHE A 431 25.37 -15.38 -2.29
N THR A 432 24.71 -14.57 -3.11
CA THR A 432 24.57 -13.12 -2.93
C THR A 432 23.12 -12.71 -3.14
N CYS A 433 22.80 -11.47 -2.82
CA CYS A 433 21.46 -10.93 -2.94
C CYS A 433 21.01 -10.92 -4.42
N PRO A 434 19.87 -11.53 -4.77
CA PRO A 434 19.29 -11.35 -6.09
C PRO A 434 18.97 -9.89 -6.35
N SER A 435 19.11 -9.45 -7.60
CA SER A 435 18.83 -8.07 -7.98
C SER A 435 17.85 -7.99 -9.14
N VAL A 436 17.03 -6.96 -9.10
CA VAL A 436 16.06 -6.64 -10.14
C VAL A 436 16.40 -5.30 -10.75
N GLN A 437 16.41 -5.25 -12.08
CA GLN A 437 16.59 -4.03 -12.86
C GLN A 437 15.47 -3.91 -13.88
N ILE A 438 14.75 -2.80 -13.87
CA ILE A 438 13.75 -2.53 -14.89
C ILE A 438 14.41 -1.71 -15.99
N ARG A 439 14.32 -2.20 -17.23
CA ARG A 439 14.96 -1.58 -18.41
C ARG A 439 13.91 -1.11 -19.40
N GLN A 440 14.12 0.11 -19.90
CA GLN A 440 13.20 0.73 -20.84
C GLN A 440 12.96 -0.16 -22.06
N ASN A 441 11.68 -0.41 -22.39
CA ASN A 441 11.23 -1.26 -23.51
C ASN A 441 11.74 -2.71 -23.53
N GLN A 442 12.43 -3.17 -22.48
CA GLN A 442 12.95 -4.55 -22.41
C GLN A 442 12.17 -5.39 -21.39
N GLY A 443 11.75 -4.79 -20.28
CA GLY A 443 11.03 -5.51 -19.21
C GLY A 443 11.80 -5.50 -17.89
N VAL A 444 11.57 -6.52 -17.08
CA VAL A 444 12.18 -6.69 -15.76
C VAL A 444 13.30 -7.72 -15.85
N LEU A 445 14.55 -7.27 -15.76
CA LEU A 445 15.72 -8.15 -15.71
C LEU A 445 15.93 -8.61 -14.27
N LEU A 446 15.93 -9.92 -14.07
CA LEU A 446 16.22 -10.60 -12.82
C LEU A 446 17.63 -11.23 -12.91
N ASP A 447 18.49 -10.93 -11.93
CA ASP A 447 19.82 -11.53 -11.78
C ASP A 447 19.83 -12.39 -10.51
N MET A 448 19.97 -13.71 -10.70
CA MET A 448 19.91 -14.74 -9.67
C MET A 448 21.28 -15.42 -9.51
N PRO A 449 22.11 -14.95 -8.57
CA PRO A 449 23.36 -15.62 -8.19
C PRO A 449 23.08 -16.75 -7.18
N LEU A 450 23.10 -17.98 -7.66
CA LEU A 450 22.75 -19.21 -6.93
C LEU A 450 23.94 -20.15 -6.75
N THR A 451 24.03 -20.84 -5.63
CA THR A 451 24.89 -22.02 -5.48
C THR A 451 24.01 -23.26 -5.66
N MET A 452 24.43 -24.12 -6.57
CA MET A 452 23.85 -25.43 -6.80
C MET A 452 24.71 -26.50 -6.15
N GLN A 453 24.08 -27.32 -5.31
CA GLN A 453 24.71 -28.48 -4.69
C GLN A 453 23.91 -29.76 -4.94
N LEU A 454 24.60 -30.85 -5.22
CA LEU A 454 24.01 -32.19 -5.24
C LEU A 454 24.61 -33.03 -4.12
N TRP A 455 23.72 -33.60 -3.32
CA TRP A 455 24.06 -34.45 -2.17
C TRP A 455 23.52 -35.86 -2.39
N THR A 456 24.16 -36.87 -1.80
CA THR A 456 23.57 -38.21 -1.72
C THR A 456 22.38 -38.20 -0.77
N THR A 457 21.32 -38.93 -1.13
CA THR A 457 20.19 -39.17 -0.22
C THR A 457 20.47 -40.34 0.73
N MET A 458 21.27 -41.33 0.29
CA MET A 458 21.66 -42.50 1.06
C MET A 458 23.08 -42.36 1.64
N GLY A 459 23.29 -42.92 2.83
CA GLY A 459 24.53 -42.81 3.61
C GLY A 459 24.45 -41.70 4.65
N HIS A 460 24.76 -42.05 5.91
CA HIS A 460 24.97 -41.07 6.98
C HIS A 460 26.46 -41.00 7.31
N PRO A 461 27.11 -39.82 7.20
CA PRO A 461 26.55 -38.52 6.78
C PRO A 461 26.30 -38.41 5.26
N LYS A 462 25.36 -37.53 4.85
CA LYS A 462 25.12 -37.21 3.43
C LYS A 462 26.42 -36.69 2.80
N GLN A 463 26.75 -37.17 1.60
CA GLN A 463 27.96 -36.77 0.90
C GLN A 463 27.66 -35.73 -0.18
N LEU A 464 28.44 -34.65 -0.22
CA LEU A 464 28.39 -33.65 -1.29
C LEU A 464 29.11 -34.21 -2.53
N LEU A 465 28.38 -34.35 -3.65
CA LEU A 465 28.94 -34.84 -4.90
C LEU A 465 29.32 -33.70 -5.85
N PHE A 466 28.57 -32.61 -5.81
CA PHE A 466 28.75 -31.48 -6.72
C PHE A 466 28.40 -30.18 -6.01
N SER A 467 29.20 -29.13 -6.24
CA SER A 467 28.92 -27.78 -5.77
C SER A 467 29.48 -26.76 -6.75
N ARG A 468 28.61 -25.92 -7.33
CA ARG A 468 29.01 -24.84 -8.23
C ARG A 468 28.14 -23.61 -8.01
N ASN A 469 28.74 -22.44 -8.21
CA ASN A 469 28.00 -21.19 -8.30
C ASN A 469 27.52 -21.01 -9.73
N ILE A 470 26.29 -20.55 -9.86
CA ILE A 470 25.56 -20.34 -11.10
C ILE A 470 24.99 -18.93 -11.02
N ARG A 471 25.17 -18.14 -12.07
CA ARG A 471 24.52 -16.84 -12.22
C ARG A 471 23.54 -16.91 -13.37
N SER A 472 22.26 -16.84 -13.05
CA SER A 472 21.19 -16.86 -14.04
C SER A 472 20.63 -15.46 -14.22
N LYS A 473 20.52 -15.02 -15.48
CA LYS A 473 19.83 -13.79 -15.85
C LYS A 473 18.57 -14.16 -16.60
N GLY A 474 17.44 -13.59 -16.20
CA GLY A 474 16.16 -13.81 -16.87
C GLY A 474 15.39 -12.52 -17.05
N LEU A 475 14.56 -12.48 -18.09
CA LEU A 475 13.74 -11.35 -18.46
C LEU A 475 12.28 -11.69 -18.21
N LEU A 476 11.63 -10.94 -17.32
CA LEU A 476 10.19 -11.03 -17.07
C LEU A 476 9.47 -9.91 -17.82
N MET A 477 8.48 -10.29 -18.60
CA MET A 477 7.52 -9.38 -19.23
C MET A 477 6.11 -9.66 -18.70
N LEU A 478 5.33 -8.61 -18.56
CA LEU A 478 3.94 -8.64 -18.11
C LEU A 478 3.09 -8.14 -19.26
N LYS A 479 2.12 -8.95 -19.66
CA LYS A 479 1.11 -8.56 -20.64
C LYS A 479 -0.24 -8.57 -19.95
N ALA A 480 -1.10 -7.62 -20.29
CA ALA A 480 -2.46 -7.59 -19.78
C ALA A 480 -3.46 -7.71 -20.93
N ARG A 481 -4.55 -8.43 -20.67
CA ARG A 481 -5.74 -8.48 -21.50
C ARG A 481 -6.95 -8.22 -20.62
N GLY A 482 -7.44 -6.97 -20.64
CA GLY A 482 -8.44 -6.52 -19.67
C GLY A 482 -7.85 -6.47 -18.27
N ALA A 483 -8.44 -7.22 -17.32
CA ALA A 483 -7.94 -7.34 -15.94
C ALA A 483 -7.05 -8.57 -15.71
N HIS A 484 -6.86 -9.41 -16.73
CA HIS A 484 -6.04 -10.61 -16.63
C HIS A 484 -4.61 -10.30 -17.05
N ILE A 485 -3.65 -10.59 -16.18
CA ILE A 485 -2.21 -10.38 -16.40
C ILE A 485 -1.57 -11.74 -16.68
N THR A 486 -0.90 -11.83 -17.81
CA THR A 486 -0.11 -13.00 -18.21
C THR A 486 1.37 -12.63 -18.16
N PRO A 487 2.11 -13.11 -17.14
CA PRO A 487 3.56 -13.01 -17.11
C PRO A 487 4.20 -13.99 -18.11
N SER A 488 5.30 -13.57 -18.73
CA SER A 488 6.15 -14.42 -19.56
C SER A 488 7.60 -14.21 -19.16
N PHE A 489 8.33 -15.29 -18.94
CA PHE A 489 9.72 -15.28 -18.52
C PHE A 489 10.61 -15.89 -19.60
N THR A 490 11.73 -15.26 -19.89
CA THR A 490 12.74 -15.75 -20.83
C THR A 490 14.09 -15.78 -20.15
N VAL A 491 14.77 -16.92 -20.18
CA VAL A 491 16.12 -17.00 -19.60
C VAL A 491 17.10 -16.37 -20.59
N GLN A 492 17.88 -15.38 -20.17
CA GLN A 492 18.88 -14.74 -21.04
C GLN A 492 20.17 -15.55 -21.05
N SER A 493 20.77 -15.77 -19.87
CA SER A 493 22.02 -16.51 -19.72
C SER A 493 22.03 -17.30 -18.41
N ILE A 494 22.78 -18.40 -18.41
CA ILE A 494 23.16 -19.15 -17.23
C ILE A 494 24.68 -19.30 -17.30
N GLU A 495 25.38 -18.64 -16.39
CA GLU A 495 26.85 -18.63 -16.31
C GLU A 495 27.27 -19.47 -15.11
N ILE A 496 28.13 -20.48 -15.28
CA ILE A 496 28.62 -21.32 -14.17
C ILE A 496 30.05 -20.88 -13.82
N GLU A 497 30.26 -20.47 -12.57
CA GLU A 497 31.53 -19.91 -12.11
C GLU A 497 32.66 -20.96 -12.11
N ASN A 498 33.85 -20.56 -12.56
CA ASN A 498 35.05 -21.41 -12.68
C ASN A 498 34.92 -22.59 -13.65
N GLN A 499 34.09 -22.47 -14.69
CA GLN A 499 34.13 -23.42 -15.81
C GLN A 499 35.37 -23.21 -16.68
N GLN A 500 36.23 -24.24 -16.70
CA GLN A 500 37.07 -24.52 -17.86
C GLN A 500 36.15 -24.80 -19.07
N GLU A 501 36.52 -24.33 -20.26
CA GLU A 501 35.77 -24.34 -21.54
C GLU A 501 35.10 -25.68 -21.98
N ASN A 502 35.25 -26.78 -21.23
CA ASN A 502 34.83 -28.12 -21.63
C ASN A 502 33.48 -28.59 -21.06
N SER A 503 32.71 -27.74 -20.39
CA SER A 503 31.30 -28.07 -20.13
C SER A 503 30.51 -27.98 -21.44
N SER A 504 29.88 -29.08 -21.84
CA SER A 504 29.11 -29.12 -23.09
C SER A 504 28.07 -27.99 -23.11
N PRO A 505 28.07 -27.10 -24.12
CA PRO A 505 27.07 -26.02 -24.25
C PRO A 505 25.62 -26.56 -24.19
N LEU A 506 25.44 -27.83 -24.56
CA LEU A 506 24.20 -28.58 -24.42
C LEU A 506 23.61 -28.56 -23.01
N ILE A 507 24.43 -28.62 -21.95
CA ILE A 507 23.96 -28.65 -20.55
C ILE A 507 23.32 -27.31 -20.17
N VAL A 508 23.97 -26.22 -20.56
CA VAL A 508 23.50 -24.86 -20.29
C VAL A 508 22.21 -24.60 -21.06
N ASP A 509 22.14 -25.03 -22.32
CA ASP A 509 20.96 -24.88 -23.17
C ASP A 509 19.78 -25.72 -22.68
N LEU A 510 20.01 -26.97 -22.25
CA LEU A 510 18.98 -27.82 -21.64
C LEU A 510 18.45 -27.20 -20.34
N ALA A 511 19.34 -26.72 -19.46
CA ALA A 511 18.94 -26.06 -18.22
C ALA A 511 18.12 -24.80 -18.50
N LYS A 512 18.54 -24.01 -19.50
CA LYS A 512 17.83 -22.82 -19.95
C LYS A 512 16.41 -23.15 -20.41
N MET A 513 16.25 -24.12 -21.31
CA MET A 513 14.95 -24.56 -21.82
C MET A 513 14.05 -25.11 -20.72
N ALA A 514 14.59 -25.95 -19.82
CA ALA A 514 13.82 -26.55 -18.73
C ALA A 514 13.33 -25.49 -17.72
N VAL A 515 14.20 -24.55 -17.32
CA VAL A 515 13.83 -23.47 -16.41
C VAL A 515 12.78 -22.56 -17.04
N GLU A 516 12.97 -22.18 -18.30
CA GLU A 516 12.03 -21.33 -19.02
C GLU A 516 10.66 -22.01 -19.19
N ALA A 517 10.63 -23.28 -19.60
CA ALA A 517 9.40 -24.06 -19.74
C ALA A 517 8.66 -24.15 -18.41
N LYS A 518 9.36 -24.51 -17.32
CA LYS A 518 8.70 -24.69 -16.02
C LYS A 518 8.21 -23.37 -15.43
N LEU A 519 8.98 -22.29 -15.55
CA LEU A 519 8.52 -20.97 -15.10
C LEU A 519 7.33 -20.49 -15.92
N ASN A 520 7.35 -20.65 -17.25
CA ASN A 520 6.21 -20.25 -18.09
C ASN A 520 4.98 -21.15 -17.90
N GLU A 521 5.14 -22.43 -17.55
CA GLU A 521 4.02 -23.29 -17.13
C GLU A 521 3.37 -22.74 -15.84
N LEU A 522 4.18 -22.38 -14.84
CA LEU A 522 3.68 -21.82 -13.57
C LEU A 522 3.06 -20.43 -13.73
N LEU A 523 3.65 -19.61 -14.59
CA LEU A 523 3.23 -18.24 -14.87
C LEU A 523 2.08 -18.17 -15.90
N GLY A 524 1.92 -19.22 -16.73
CA GLY A 524 1.06 -19.22 -17.90
C GLY A 524 -0.44 -19.12 -17.59
N ASN A 525 -0.85 -19.56 -16.38
CA ASN A 525 -2.22 -19.36 -15.89
C ASN A 525 -2.55 -17.89 -15.62
N GLY A 526 -1.54 -17.03 -15.54
CA GLY A 526 -1.69 -15.62 -15.23
C GLY A 526 -2.38 -15.38 -13.88
N PHE A 527 -2.81 -14.15 -13.68
CA PHE A 527 -3.65 -13.79 -12.54
C PHE A 527 -4.57 -12.64 -12.91
N THR A 528 -5.76 -12.63 -12.33
CA THR A 528 -6.73 -11.55 -12.53
C THR A 528 -6.62 -10.57 -11.37
N ILE A 529 -6.50 -9.28 -11.66
CA ILE A 529 -6.54 -8.26 -10.61
C ILE A 529 -7.94 -8.28 -9.99
N PRO A 530 -8.08 -8.46 -8.66
CA PRO A 530 -9.39 -8.46 -8.02
C PRO A 530 -10.11 -7.12 -8.24
N PRO A 531 -11.44 -7.10 -8.30
CA PRO A 531 -12.19 -5.85 -8.35
C PRO A 531 -11.84 -5.04 -7.09
N LEU A 532 -11.64 -3.74 -7.27
CA LEU A 532 -11.48 -2.83 -6.14
C LEU A 532 -12.88 -2.60 -5.55
N GLY A 533 -13.03 -2.43 -4.24
CA GLY A 533 -14.34 -2.19 -3.61
C GLY A 533 -15.11 -0.96 -4.15
N ILE A 534 -14.46 -0.16 -4.99
CA ILE A 534 -15.01 1.01 -5.70
C ILE A 534 -15.39 0.73 -7.16
N GLY A 535 -15.01 -0.42 -7.74
CA GLY A 535 -15.25 -0.70 -9.15
C GLY A 535 -14.39 -1.79 -9.78
N ARG A 536 -14.63 -2.04 -11.07
CA ARG A 536 -13.86 -3.02 -11.87
C ARG A 536 -12.75 -2.35 -12.64
N LEU A 537 -11.58 -3.00 -12.66
CA LEU A 537 -10.44 -2.58 -13.46
C LEU A 537 -10.59 -3.07 -14.90
N THR A 538 -10.21 -2.22 -15.85
CA THR A 538 -10.26 -2.45 -17.29
C THR A 538 -9.07 -1.79 -17.95
N ASP A 539 -8.71 -2.27 -19.15
CA ASP A 539 -7.65 -1.69 -19.98
C ASP A 539 -6.34 -1.47 -19.20
N VAL A 540 -5.80 -2.56 -18.64
CA VAL A 540 -4.51 -2.52 -17.93
C VAL A 540 -3.39 -2.48 -18.96
N MET A 541 -2.48 -1.53 -18.80
CA MET A 541 -1.31 -1.34 -19.67
C MET A 541 -0.02 -1.39 -18.83
N PHE A 542 1.00 -2.08 -19.34
CA PHE A 542 2.35 -2.05 -18.80
C PHE A 542 3.29 -1.30 -19.73
N GLN A 543 4.04 -0.32 -19.20
CA GLN A 543 5.14 0.34 -19.88
C GLN A 543 6.39 0.26 -19.02
N TYR A 544 7.52 -0.09 -19.63
CA TYR A 544 8.79 -0.25 -18.93
C TYR A 544 9.66 0.97 -19.15
N GLU A 545 10.07 1.60 -18.06
CA GLU A 545 11.03 2.70 -18.03
C GLU A 545 12.24 2.33 -17.19
N ASN A 546 13.35 3.05 -17.35
CA ASN A 546 14.54 2.76 -16.56
C ASN A 546 14.23 2.90 -15.05
N ASN A 547 14.45 1.81 -14.32
CA ASN A 547 14.18 1.65 -12.89
C ASN A 547 12.68 1.64 -12.48
N ALA A 548 11.73 1.62 -13.42
CA ALA A 548 10.30 1.68 -13.06
C ALA A 548 9.36 0.99 -14.07
N ILE A 549 8.32 0.32 -13.57
CA ILE A 549 7.18 -0.18 -14.35
C ILE A 549 6.03 0.80 -14.18
N TRP A 550 5.43 1.21 -15.29
CA TRP A 550 4.21 1.99 -15.32
C TRP A 550 3.02 1.08 -15.60
N VAL A 551 2.02 1.14 -14.73
CA VAL A 551 0.78 0.40 -14.83
C VAL A 551 -0.36 1.39 -15.02
N GLY A 552 -0.84 1.56 -16.25
CA GLY A 552 -2.02 2.37 -16.56
C GLY A 552 -3.28 1.52 -16.40
N VAL A 553 -4.32 2.07 -15.75
CA VAL A 553 -5.58 1.33 -15.50
C VAL A 553 -6.80 2.24 -15.63
N ASN A 554 -7.83 1.75 -16.32
CA ASN A 554 -9.16 2.34 -16.31
C ASN A 554 -10.06 1.67 -15.27
N VAL A 555 -10.81 2.46 -14.53
CA VAL A 555 -11.76 1.96 -13.50
C VAL A 555 -13.18 2.25 -13.96
N ILE A 556 -14.03 1.24 -13.97
CA ILE A 556 -15.48 1.40 -14.06
C ILE A 556 -16.00 1.46 -12.62
N ILE A 557 -16.41 2.65 -12.17
CA ILE A 557 -16.86 2.85 -10.79
C ILE A 557 -18.22 2.21 -10.61
N ASP A 558 -18.36 1.37 -9.59
CA ASP A 558 -19.69 0.89 -9.20
C ASP A 558 -20.41 2.00 -8.44
N SER A 559 -21.38 2.62 -9.13
CA SER A 559 -22.17 3.70 -8.57
C SER A 559 -22.91 3.32 -7.29
N ALA A 560 -23.29 2.05 -7.10
CA ALA A 560 -23.99 1.62 -5.88
C ALA A 560 -23.04 1.60 -4.67
N SER A 561 -21.84 1.04 -4.83
CA SER A 561 -20.81 1.02 -3.78
C SER A 561 -20.38 2.44 -3.40
N PHE A 562 -20.17 3.32 -4.39
CA PHE A 562 -19.84 4.73 -4.13
C PHE A 562 -20.97 5.46 -3.41
N GLN A 563 -22.22 5.27 -3.83
CA GLN A 563 -23.39 5.87 -3.18
C GLN A 563 -23.54 5.42 -1.73
N LYS A 564 -23.33 4.14 -1.44
CA LYS A 564 -23.37 3.65 -0.07
C LYS A 564 -22.35 4.36 0.82
N SER A 565 -21.10 4.47 0.39
CA SER A 565 -20.07 5.18 1.17
C SER A 565 -20.42 6.66 1.37
N PHE A 566 -21.02 7.30 0.35
CA PHE A 566 -21.45 8.70 0.46
C PHE A 566 -22.66 8.88 1.39
N HIS A 567 -23.63 7.97 1.33
CA HIS A 567 -24.78 7.92 2.22
C HIS A 567 -24.34 7.72 3.69
N ASP A 568 -23.48 6.73 3.95
CA ASP A 568 -22.93 6.47 5.29
C ASP A 568 -22.20 7.71 5.85
N MET A 569 -21.54 8.49 4.98
CA MET A 569 -20.91 9.75 5.37
C MET A 569 -21.94 10.82 5.78
N ILE A 570 -23.05 10.95 5.04
CA ILE A 570 -24.12 11.95 5.27
C ILE A 570 -24.98 11.60 6.49
N GLU A 571 -25.43 10.36 6.63
CA GLU A 571 -26.28 9.93 7.74
C GLU A 571 -25.59 10.16 9.09
N ASN A 572 -24.29 9.86 9.15
CA ASN A 572 -23.52 10.12 10.35
C ASN A 572 -23.38 11.63 10.66
N ALA A 573 -23.51 12.53 9.67
CA ALA A 573 -23.50 13.99 9.83
C ALA A 573 -24.83 14.54 10.38
N LYS A 574 -25.95 14.03 9.87
CA LYS A 574 -27.31 14.40 10.27
C LYS A 574 -27.55 14.22 11.77
N ASN A 575 -27.06 13.12 12.34
CA ASN A 575 -27.22 12.76 13.75
C ASN A 575 -26.55 13.72 14.76
N ARG A 576 -25.76 14.72 14.32
CA ARG A 576 -25.15 15.73 15.22
C ARG A 576 -25.78 17.11 15.12
N VAL A 577 -26.22 17.52 13.94
CA VAL A 577 -26.93 18.80 13.75
C VAL A 577 -28.26 18.81 14.53
N GLN A 578 -28.96 17.67 14.62
CA GLN A 578 -30.18 17.55 15.41
C GLN A 578 -30.00 17.67 16.94
N TYR A 579 -28.78 17.48 17.48
CA TYR A 579 -28.53 17.48 18.93
C TYR A 579 -27.64 18.64 19.40
N GLY A 580 -27.13 19.49 18.50
CA GLY A 580 -26.27 20.62 18.83
C GLY A 580 -26.99 21.94 19.15
N GLY A 581 -28.32 22.01 19.01
CA GLY A 581 -29.09 23.26 19.07
C GLY A 581 -29.44 23.79 20.48
N ALA A 582 -29.12 23.09 21.56
CA ALA A 582 -29.50 23.49 22.92
C ALA A 582 -28.38 23.21 23.93
N GLY A 583 -27.24 23.89 23.79
CA GLY A 583 -26.16 23.87 24.77
C GLY A 583 -25.45 25.22 24.76
N GLY A 584 -25.73 26.03 25.79
CA GLY A 584 -25.21 27.37 25.92
C GLY A 584 -23.68 27.45 26.01
N ALA A 585 -23.20 28.66 25.79
CA ALA A 585 -21.84 29.11 26.06
C ALA A 585 -21.29 28.56 27.39
N GLY A 586 -20.15 27.89 27.33
CA GLY A 586 -19.43 27.44 28.53
C GLY A 586 -18.64 26.16 28.31
N GLY A 587 -17.51 26.23 27.62
CA GLY A 587 -16.60 25.09 27.50
C GLY A 587 -15.67 25.19 26.30
N GLY A 588 -14.78 26.19 26.30
CA GLY A 588 -13.60 26.18 25.45
C GLY A 588 -12.70 25.02 25.84
N GLY A 589 -12.93 23.86 25.22
CA GLY A 589 -11.96 22.79 25.19
C GLY A 589 -10.93 23.12 24.13
N ASP A 590 -9.87 23.82 24.52
CA ASP A 590 -8.69 24.03 23.70
C ASP A 590 -8.08 22.66 23.32
N TYR A 591 -8.40 22.18 22.12
CA TYR A 591 -7.57 21.17 21.47
C TYR A 591 -6.33 21.88 20.93
N TYR A 592 -5.30 21.98 21.77
CA TYR A 592 -3.97 22.41 21.36
C TYR A 592 -3.43 21.41 20.33
N TYR A 593 -3.45 21.80 19.07
CA TYR A 593 -2.59 21.22 18.04
C TYR A 593 -1.16 21.69 18.32
N TYR A 594 -0.27 20.77 18.69
CA TYR A 594 1.17 21.03 18.65
C TYR A 594 1.63 20.98 17.19
N TYR A 595 2.20 22.10 16.76
CA TYR A 595 2.92 22.30 15.49
C TYR A 595 4.15 21.38 15.36
#